data_AF-A0A7X9A9D8-F1
#
_entry.id   AF-A0A7X9A9D8-F1
#
_cell.length_a   1.000
_cell.length_b   1.000
_cell.length_c   1.000
_cell.angle_alpha   90.00
_cell.angle_beta   90.00
_cell.angle_gamma   90.00
#
_symmetry.space_group_name_H-M   'P 1'
#
loop_
_entity.id
_entity.type
_entity.pdbx_description
1 polymer ?
#
loop_
_entity_poly.entity_id
_entity_poly.type
_entity_poly.pdbx_seq_one_letter_code
_entity_poly.pdbx_strand_id
1 'polypeptide(L)'
;MNEYQEMKEHHNKELSKFPIFRAYSNREAELQKQLRGLKGISYLGMGVYFWGKNVEKAALVVQRQRNEIHERMYDDKDGTGFMYDAFHEELMNTGFSKENKNMGGALVALDFTEEMFMMNERLLRSFNRAAADILGERDGGYDPRVREPEKYKVLLERLEMER
;
A
#
# COMPACT_ATOMS: atom_id res chain seq x y z
N MET A 1 -11.54 8.07 -14.01
CA MET A 1 -10.31 7.39 -13.59
C MET A 1 -9.30 8.47 -13.30
N ASN A 2 -8.62 8.43 -12.15
CA ASN A 2 -7.53 9.37 -11.86
C ASN A 2 -6.19 8.83 -12.41
N GLU A 3 -5.13 9.64 -12.32
CA GLU A 3 -3.79 9.27 -12.84
C GLU A 3 -3.28 7.97 -12.21
N TYR A 4 -3.51 7.77 -10.91
CA TYR A 4 -3.09 6.55 -10.22
C TYR A 4 -3.82 5.30 -10.75
N GLN A 5 -5.13 5.39 -10.97
CA GLN A 5 -5.94 4.29 -11.49
C GLN A 5 -5.53 3.92 -12.93
N GLU A 6 -5.24 4.92 -13.79
CA GLU A 6 -4.72 4.69 -15.14
C GLU A 6 -3.37 3.99 -15.12
N MET A 7 -2.46 4.44 -14.25
CA MET A 7 -1.16 3.80 -14.04
C MET A 7 -1.32 2.36 -13.54
N LYS A 8 -2.18 2.12 -12.55
CA LYS A 8 -2.44 0.81 -11.98
C LYS A 8 -3.05 -0.15 -13.01
N GLU A 9 -3.95 0.31 -13.86
CA GLU A 9 -4.49 -0.50 -14.96
C GLU A 9 -3.39 -0.91 -15.94
N HIS A 10 -2.54 0.03 -16.35
CA HIS A 10 -1.39 -0.27 -17.21
C HIS A 10 -0.45 -1.29 -16.56
N HIS A 11 -0.11 -1.08 -15.28
CA HIS A 11 0.76 -1.99 -14.51
C HIS A 11 0.18 -3.40 -14.41
N ASN A 12 -1.12 -3.51 -14.12
CA ASN A 12 -1.81 -4.79 -14.04
C ASN A 12 -1.86 -5.50 -15.39
N LYS A 13 -2.05 -4.77 -16.49
CA LYS A 13 -2.00 -5.34 -17.86
C LYS A 13 -0.62 -5.91 -18.18
N GLU A 14 0.46 -5.26 -17.77
CA GLU A 14 1.80 -5.80 -17.93
C GLU A 14 2.03 -7.04 -17.07
N LEU A 15 1.63 -7.00 -15.79
CA LEU A 15 1.80 -8.12 -14.86
C LEU A 15 0.95 -9.34 -15.21
N SER A 16 -0.19 -9.16 -15.88
CA SER A 16 -1.06 -10.25 -16.34
C SER A 16 -0.36 -11.25 -17.26
N LYS A 17 0.78 -10.87 -17.84
CA LYS A 17 1.61 -11.74 -18.69
C LYS A 17 2.45 -12.74 -17.89
N PHE A 18 2.47 -12.61 -16.56
CA PHE A 18 3.25 -13.44 -15.65
C PHE A 18 2.34 -14.28 -14.75
N PRO A 19 2.81 -15.47 -14.31
CA PRO A 19 2.15 -16.26 -13.27
C PRO A 19 2.30 -15.57 -11.91
N ILE A 20 1.41 -14.60 -11.65
CA ILE A 20 1.38 -13.82 -10.42
C ILE A 20 0.00 -13.86 -9.75
N PHE A 21 0.00 -13.67 -8.44
CA PHE A 21 -1.19 -13.34 -7.67
C PHE A 21 -0.86 -12.22 -6.68
N ARG A 22 -1.88 -11.50 -6.22
CA ARG A 22 -1.71 -10.50 -5.17
C ARG A 22 -2.15 -11.05 -3.81
N ALA A 23 -1.41 -10.70 -2.78
CA ALA A 23 -1.76 -10.92 -1.39
C ALA A 23 -1.18 -9.79 -0.55
N TYR A 24 -1.95 -9.31 0.41
CA TYR A 24 -1.63 -8.15 1.24
C TYR A 24 -1.37 -8.52 2.70
N SER A 25 -1.32 -9.83 2.99
CA SER A 25 -0.82 -10.38 4.23
C SER A 25 -0.16 -11.75 4.01
N ASN A 26 0.71 -12.14 4.94
CA ASN A 26 1.33 -13.47 4.92
C ASN A 26 0.27 -14.60 4.91
N ARG A 27 -0.85 -14.38 5.63
CA ARG A 27 -1.96 -15.34 5.66
C ARG A 27 -2.61 -15.49 4.29
N GLU A 28 -2.90 -14.38 3.60
CA GLU A 28 -3.44 -14.43 2.24
C GLU A 28 -2.49 -15.10 1.26
N ALA A 29 -1.18 -14.83 1.38
CA ALA A 29 -0.17 -15.43 0.51
C ALA A 29 -0.11 -16.96 0.67
N GLU A 30 -0.11 -17.45 1.92
CA GLU A 30 -0.13 -18.89 2.18
C GLU A 30 -1.44 -19.55 1.76
N LEU A 31 -2.60 -18.88 1.93
CA LEU A 31 -3.88 -19.38 1.44
C LEU A 31 -3.88 -19.50 -0.09
N GLN A 32 -3.41 -18.48 -0.82
CA GLN A 32 -3.30 -18.52 -2.27
C GLN A 32 -2.37 -19.64 -2.74
N LYS A 33 -1.23 -19.81 -2.07
CA LYS A 33 -0.28 -20.90 -2.34
C LYS A 33 -0.94 -22.27 -2.17
N GLN A 34 -1.67 -22.49 -1.07
CA GLN A 34 -2.39 -23.74 -0.82
C GLN A 34 -3.51 -23.99 -1.84
N LEU A 35 -4.38 -23.00 -2.07
CA LEU A 35 -5.51 -23.09 -3.02
C LEU A 35 -5.04 -23.43 -4.44
N ARG A 36 -3.86 -22.96 -4.82
CA ARG A 36 -3.27 -23.18 -6.14
C ARG A 36 -2.33 -24.39 -6.20
N GLY A 37 -2.14 -25.12 -5.09
CA GLY A 37 -1.24 -26.28 -5.02
C GLY A 37 0.23 -25.94 -5.29
N LEU A 38 0.67 -24.72 -4.96
CA LEU A 38 2.01 -24.22 -5.26
C LEU A 38 3.02 -24.70 -4.22
N LYS A 39 4.16 -25.23 -4.69
CA LYS A 39 5.27 -25.68 -3.83
C LYS A 39 6.11 -24.52 -3.28
N GLY A 40 6.19 -23.43 -4.03
CA GLY A 40 6.98 -22.26 -3.68
C GLY A 40 6.48 -21.02 -4.41
N ILE A 41 6.66 -19.88 -3.76
CA ILE A 41 6.29 -18.55 -4.24
C ILE A 41 7.43 -17.58 -3.92
N SER A 42 7.60 -16.55 -4.73
CA SER A 42 8.55 -15.46 -4.49
C SER A 42 7.76 -14.16 -4.33
N TYR A 43 8.01 -13.43 -3.24
CA TYR A 43 7.49 -12.08 -3.07
C TYR A 43 8.32 -11.10 -3.88
N LEU A 44 7.66 -10.24 -4.67
CA LEU A 44 8.32 -9.29 -5.57
C LEU A 44 8.17 -7.81 -5.13
N GLY A 45 7.41 -7.54 -4.06
CA GLY A 45 7.03 -6.18 -3.65
C GLY A 45 5.59 -5.84 -4.05
N MET A 46 5.03 -4.77 -3.48
CA MET A 46 3.69 -4.26 -3.83
C MET A 46 2.56 -5.31 -3.70
N GLY A 47 2.69 -6.26 -2.77
CA GLY A 47 1.76 -7.39 -2.63
C GLY A 47 1.80 -8.42 -3.77
N VAL A 48 2.77 -8.35 -4.69
CA VAL A 48 2.89 -9.26 -5.84
C VAL A 48 3.69 -10.50 -5.46
N TYR A 49 3.09 -11.67 -5.67
CA TYR A 49 3.74 -12.97 -5.54
C TYR A 49 3.81 -13.68 -6.89
N PHE A 50 4.92 -14.34 -7.15
CA PHE A 50 5.20 -15.04 -8.40
C PHE A 50 5.47 -16.52 -8.17
N TRP A 51 5.07 -17.36 -9.12
CA TRP A 51 5.47 -18.77 -9.16
C TRP A 51 5.90 -19.19 -10.58
N GLY A 52 7.02 -19.91 -10.70
CA GLY A 52 7.47 -20.45 -11.99
C GLY A 52 8.90 -20.05 -12.36
N LYS A 53 9.20 -20.08 -13.66
CA LYS A 53 10.52 -19.73 -14.21
C LYS A 53 10.55 -18.25 -14.64
N ASN A 54 11.74 -17.64 -14.63
CA ASN A 54 11.97 -16.22 -14.97
C ASN A 54 11.42 -15.22 -13.92
N VAL A 55 11.57 -15.56 -12.64
CA VAL A 55 11.23 -14.64 -11.54
C VAL A 55 11.93 -13.29 -11.68
N GLU A 56 13.16 -13.29 -12.22
CA GLU A 56 13.95 -12.07 -12.42
C GLU A 56 13.28 -11.10 -13.39
N LYS A 57 12.61 -11.61 -14.44
CA LYS A 57 11.91 -10.74 -15.40
C LYS A 57 10.69 -10.09 -14.78
N ALA A 58 9.92 -10.83 -13.98
CA ALA A 58 8.78 -10.28 -13.25
C ALA A 58 9.24 -9.27 -12.19
N ALA A 59 10.33 -9.58 -11.47
CA ALA A 59 10.91 -8.70 -10.48
C ALA A 59 11.32 -7.34 -11.07
N LEU A 60 11.95 -7.33 -12.26
CA LEU A 60 12.31 -6.08 -12.95
C LEU A 60 11.09 -5.23 -13.32
N VAL A 61 9.98 -5.86 -13.72
CA VAL A 61 8.72 -5.15 -14.01
C VAL A 61 8.16 -4.55 -12.73
N VAL A 62 8.04 -5.33 -11.65
CA VAL A 62 7.53 -4.83 -10.36
C VAL A 62 8.40 -3.70 -9.81
N GLN A 63 9.73 -3.84 -9.91
CA GLN A 63 10.66 -2.80 -9.46
C GLN A 63 10.47 -1.49 -10.24
N ARG A 64 10.34 -1.56 -11.57
CA ARG A 64 10.07 -0.37 -12.39
C ARG A 64 8.74 0.28 -12.00
N GLN A 65 7.68 -0.52 -11.88
CA GLN A 65 6.34 -0.04 -11.51
C GLN A 65 6.32 0.63 -10.12
N ARG A 66 7.03 0.05 -9.16
CA ARG A 66 7.24 0.67 -7.83
C ARG A 66 7.90 2.04 -7.97
N ASN A 67 8.98 2.14 -8.74
CA ASN A 67 9.69 3.41 -8.94
C ASN A 67 8.78 4.46 -9.58
N GLU A 68 8.01 4.09 -10.61
CA GLU A 68 7.05 4.99 -11.26
C GLU A 68 6.03 5.56 -10.26
N ILE A 69 5.48 4.73 -9.37
CA ILE A 69 4.56 5.20 -8.31
C ILE A 69 5.29 6.12 -7.33
N HIS A 70 6.48 5.74 -6.85
CA HIS A 70 7.23 6.50 -5.86
C HIS A 70 7.74 7.84 -6.43
N GLU A 71 8.05 7.92 -7.72
CA GLU A 71 8.38 9.17 -8.42
C GLU A 71 7.17 10.12 -8.46
N ARG A 72 5.98 9.62 -8.82
CA ARG A 72 4.76 10.44 -8.80
C ARG A 72 4.37 10.91 -7.41
N MET A 73 4.52 10.05 -6.41
CA MET A 73 4.38 10.45 -5.01
C MET A 73 5.43 11.48 -4.61
N TYR A 74 6.68 11.35 -5.06
CA TYR A 74 7.71 12.32 -4.74
C TYR A 74 7.36 13.73 -5.24
N ASP A 75 6.77 13.83 -6.43
CA ASP A 75 6.35 15.10 -7.05
C ASP A 75 5.13 15.74 -6.38
N ASP A 76 4.29 14.94 -5.72
CA ASP A 76 3.18 15.40 -4.88
C ASP A 76 3.70 15.98 -3.54
N LYS A 77 3.98 17.29 -3.53
CA LYS A 77 4.65 17.95 -2.39
C LYS A 77 3.74 18.17 -1.18
N ASP A 78 2.43 18.29 -1.36
CA ASP A 78 1.49 18.48 -0.25
C ASP A 78 0.72 17.19 0.12
N GLY A 79 0.76 16.18 -0.76
CA GLY A 79 0.12 14.88 -0.57
C GLY A 79 -1.38 14.91 -0.92
N THR A 80 -1.89 15.94 -1.58
CA THR A 80 -3.31 16.10 -1.86
C THR A 80 -3.72 15.64 -3.26
N GLY A 81 -2.76 15.31 -4.11
CA GLY A 81 -2.97 14.82 -5.47
C GLY A 81 -2.76 13.30 -5.56
N PHE A 82 -1.70 12.90 -6.28
CA PHE A 82 -1.40 11.49 -6.58
C PHE A 82 -1.30 10.60 -5.33
N MET A 83 -0.72 11.09 -4.23
CA MET A 83 -0.64 10.31 -2.99
C MET A 83 -2.03 10.02 -2.42
N TYR A 84 -2.93 11.02 -2.42
CA TYR A 84 -4.31 10.85 -1.97
C TYR A 84 -5.03 9.82 -2.83
N ASP A 85 -4.95 9.95 -4.15
CA ASP A 85 -5.57 9.03 -5.10
C ASP A 85 -5.08 7.59 -4.90
N ALA A 86 -3.77 7.41 -4.69
CA ALA A 86 -3.16 6.11 -4.42
C ALA A 86 -3.66 5.48 -3.12
N PHE A 87 -3.66 6.23 -2.01
CA PHE A 87 -4.18 5.72 -0.75
C PHE A 87 -5.67 5.41 -0.82
N HIS A 88 -6.47 6.28 -1.42
CA HIS A 88 -7.91 6.07 -1.54
C HIS A 88 -8.22 4.78 -2.32
N GLU A 89 -7.55 4.59 -3.47
CA GLU A 89 -7.73 3.40 -4.30
C GLU A 89 -7.27 2.12 -3.58
N GLU A 90 -6.10 2.12 -2.93
CA GLU A 90 -5.61 0.91 -2.25
C GLU A 90 -6.37 0.58 -0.96
N LEU A 91 -6.84 1.58 -0.22
CA LEU A 91 -7.72 1.36 0.94
C LEU A 91 -9.02 0.70 0.52
N MET A 92 -9.66 1.19 -0.55
CA MET A 92 -10.88 0.59 -1.08
C MET A 92 -10.62 -0.84 -1.58
N ASN A 93 -9.52 -1.08 -2.31
CA ASN A 93 -9.19 -2.41 -2.83
C ASN A 93 -8.83 -3.43 -1.76
N THR A 94 -8.34 -2.98 -0.61
CA THR A 94 -7.98 -3.84 0.53
C THR A 94 -9.12 -4.01 1.54
N GLY A 95 -10.28 -3.42 1.25
CA GLY A 95 -11.50 -3.56 2.05
C GLY A 95 -11.50 -2.73 3.31
N PHE A 96 -10.82 -1.58 3.31
CA PHE A 96 -10.89 -0.61 4.40
C PHE A 96 -12.31 -0.03 4.52
N SER A 97 -12.88 -0.07 5.72
CA SER A 97 -14.25 0.39 6.01
C SER A 97 -14.42 0.75 7.48
N LYS A 98 -15.64 1.12 7.88
CA LYS A 98 -15.99 1.35 9.30
C LYS A 98 -15.80 0.11 10.17
N GLU A 99 -16.06 -1.06 9.60
CA GLU A 99 -15.96 -2.37 10.24
C GLU A 99 -14.55 -2.96 10.14
N ASN A 100 -13.78 -2.55 9.14
CA ASN A 100 -12.42 -3.02 8.90
C ASN A 100 -11.45 -1.84 8.68
N LYS A 101 -10.83 -1.37 9.76
CA LYS A 101 -9.92 -0.21 9.74
C LYS A 101 -8.46 -0.61 9.52
N ASN A 102 -8.21 -1.74 8.85
CA ASN A 102 -6.86 -2.24 8.63
C ASN A 102 -6.19 -1.53 7.44
N MET A 103 -5.18 -0.70 7.72
CA MET A 103 -4.39 0.00 6.71
C MET A 103 -3.27 -0.85 6.08
N GLY A 104 -2.90 -1.96 6.71
CA GLY A 104 -1.70 -2.71 6.35
C GLY A 104 -1.71 -3.20 4.91
N GLY A 105 -2.88 -3.54 4.38
CA GLY A 105 -2.98 -3.99 3.00
C GLY A 105 -2.64 -2.89 1.98
N ALA A 106 -3.08 -1.65 2.23
CA ALA A 106 -2.74 -0.51 1.40
C ALA A 106 -1.24 -0.17 1.48
N LEU A 107 -0.65 -0.27 2.67
CA LEU A 107 0.79 -0.07 2.85
C LEU A 107 1.61 -1.12 2.08
N VAL A 108 1.20 -2.39 2.11
CA VAL A 108 1.82 -3.46 1.32
C VAL A 108 1.68 -3.20 -0.17
N ALA A 109 0.50 -2.77 -0.64
CA ALA A 109 0.24 -2.48 -2.05
C ALA A 109 1.10 -1.33 -2.60
N LEU A 110 1.36 -0.31 -1.78
CA LEU A 110 2.19 0.86 -2.11
C LEU A 110 3.68 0.69 -1.75
N ASP A 111 4.05 -0.48 -1.24
CA ASP A 111 5.40 -0.86 -0.81
C ASP A 111 6.00 0.07 0.27
N PHE A 112 5.17 0.42 1.26
CA PHE A 112 5.57 1.16 2.45
C PHE A 112 5.64 0.27 3.68
N THR A 113 6.64 0.53 4.53
CA THR A 113 6.60 0.04 5.92
C THR A 113 5.75 0.98 6.78
N GLU A 114 5.21 0.47 7.89
CA GLU A 114 4.50 1.33 8.85
C GLU A 114 5.40 2.47 9.36
N GLU A 115 6.70 2.23 9.59
CA GLU A 115 7.63 3.28 10.03
C GLU A 115 7.80 4.38 8.97
N MET A 116 8.05 4.03 7.70
CA MET A 116 8.17 4.99 6.61
C MET A 116 6.90 5.84 6.46
N PHE A 117 5.74 5.19 6.57
CA PHE A 117 4.44 5.83 6.51
C PHE A 117 4.27 6.84 7.66
N MET A 118 4.52 6.42 8.90
CA MET A 118 4.32 7.22 10.10
C MET A 118 5.30 8.38 10.27
N MET A 119 6.50 8.27 9.71
CA MET A 119 7.51 9.34 9.77
C MET A 119 7.34 10.39 8.66
N ASN A 120 6.50 10.13 7.66
CA ASN A 120 6.31 11.03 6.52
C ASN A 120 4.96 11.75 6.62
N GLU A 121 5.00 13.00 7.08
CA GLU A 121 3.82 13.86 7.26
C GLU A 121 3.00 14.06 5.97
N ARG A 122 3.60 13.94 4.78
CA ARG A 122 2.85 13.99 3.51
C ARG A 122 2.02 12.72 3.33
N LEU A 123 2.64 11.55 3.50
CA LEU A 123 1.94 10.26 3.41
C LEU A 123 0.81 10.16 4.44
N LEU A 124 1.08 10.56 5.70
CA LEU A 124 0.05 10.61 6.74
C LEU A 124 -1.11 11.51 6.35
N ARG A 125 -0.84 12.73 5.88
CA ARG A 125 -1.91 13.65 5.46
C ARG A 125 -2.77 13.08 4.34
N SER A 126 -2.13 12.52 3.31
CA SER A 126 -2.81 11.88 2.18
C SER A 126 -3.72 10.75 2.62
N PHE A 127 -3.17 9.84 3.44
CA PHE A 127 -3.89 8.70 3.99
C PHE A 127 -5.03 9.13 4.91
N ASN A 128 -4.78 10.04 5.85
CA ASN A 128 -5.77 10.51 6.82
C ASN A 128 -6.98 11.11 6.09
N ARG A 129 -6.75 11.83 4.99
CA ARG A 129 -7.79 12.37 4.13
C ARG A 129 -8.55 11.26 3.40
N ALA A 130 -7.85 10.36 2.71
CA ALA A 130 -8.45 9.24 1.99
C ALA A 130 -9.31 8.35 2.92
N ALA A 131 -8.78 7.99 4.08
CA ALA A 131 -9.50 7.20 5.07
C ALA A 131 -10.69 7.96 5.67
N ALA A 132 -10.58 9.26 5.96
CA ALA A 132 -11.70 10.07 6.42
C ALA A 132 -12.83 10.13 5.38
N ASP A 133 -12.50 10.26 4.09
CA ASP A 133 -13.46 10.25 2.99
C ASP A 133 -14.18 8.91 2.88
N ILE A 134 -13.45 7.79 2.97
CA ILE A 134 -14.04 6.43 2.97
C ILE A 134 -14.95 6.21 4.20
N LEU A 135 -14.57 6.72 5.36
CA LEU A 135 -15.34 6.57 6.61
C LEU A 135 -16.49 7.59 6.73
N GLY A 136 -16.53 8.62 5.89
CA GLY A 136 -17.49 9.73 5.97
C GLY A 136 -17.27 10.66 7.17
N GLU A 137 -16.04 10.77 7.67
CA GLU A 137 -15.66 11.60 8.84
C GLU A 137 -15.06 12.94 8.39
N ARG A 138 -15.90 13.87 7.90
CA ARG A 138 -15.45 15.07 7.18
C ARG A 138 -14.71 16.14 8.00
N ASP A 139 -14.69 16.06 9.34
CA ASP A 139 -14.13 17.13 10.20
C ASP A 139 -13.12 16.64 11.27
N GLY A 140 -12.73 15.36 11.26
CA GLY A 140 -11.87 14.78 12.31
C GLY A 140 -10.52 14.24 11.86
N GLY A 141 -10.36 13.97 10.57
CA GLY A 141 -9.20 13.24 10.04
C GLY A 141 -9.10 11.80 10.58
N TYR A 142 -8.41 10.92 9.86
CA TYR A 142 -8.13 9.57 10.32
C TYR A 142 -6.64 9.45 10.67
N ASP A 143 -6.21 9.92 11.84
CA ASP A 143 -4.81 9.74 12.27
C ASP A 143 -4.64 8.43 13.07
N PRO A 144 -3.95 7.41 12.51
CA PRO A 144 -3.76 6.14 13.19
C PRO A 144 -2.93 6.28 14.49
N ARG A 145 -2.06 7.29 14.59
CA ARG A 145 -1.26 7.56 15.79
C ARG A 145 -2.13 7.96 16.98
N VAL A 146 -3.21 8.69 16.71
CA VAL A 146 -4.17 9.15 17.73
C VAL A 146 -5.16 8.04 18.07
N ARG A 147 -5.54 7.21 17.10
CA ARG A 147 -6.54 6.16 17.27
C ARG A 147 -5.99 4.89 17.93
N GLU A 148 -4.71 4.59 17.73
CA GLU A 148 -4.02 3.43 18.31
C GLU A 148 -2.73 3.84 19.05
N PRO A 149 -2.81 4.73 20.06
CA PRO A 149 -1.63 5.33 20.67
C PRO A 149 -0.70 4.29 21.30
N GLU A 150 -1.25 3.21 21.88
CA GLU A 150 -0.43 2.13 22.45
C GLU A 150 0.35 1.33 21.40
N LYS A 151 -0.20 1.18 20.18
CA LYS A 151 0.51 0.50 19.09
C LYS A 151 1.72 1.30 18.65
N TYR A 152 1.61 2.62 18.64
CA TYR A 152 2.65 3.51 18.12
C TYR A 152 3.45 4.25 19.20
N LYS A 153 3.24 3.95 20.48
CA LYS A 153 3.86 4.65 21.61
C LYS A 153 5.38 4.79 21.47
N VAL A 154 6.09 3.70 21.21
CA VAL A 154 7.56 3.70 21.05
C VAL A 154 7.99 4.58 19.87
N LEU A 155 7.23 4.57 18.79
CA LEU A 155 7.51 5.39 17.61
C LEU A 155 7.25 6.87 17.90
N LEU A 156 6.18 7.19 18.63
CA LEU A 156 5.84 8.55 19.04
C LEU A 156 6.88 9.13 20.01
N GLU A 157 7.30 8.34 21.01
CA GLU A 157 8.37 8.73 21.94
C GLU A 157 9.67 9.03 21.18
N ARG A 158 10.00 8.23 20.15
CA ARG A 158 11.16 8.50 19.29
C ARG A 158 11.01 9.82 18.51
N LEU A 159 9.84 10.09 17.94
CA LEU A 159 9.57 11.33 17.20
C LEU A 159 9.62 12.58 18.09
N GLU A 160 9.22 12.46 19.36
CA GLU A 160 9.29 13.56 20.33
C GLU A 160 10.74 13.88 20.75
N MET A 161 11.61 12.87 20.81
CA MET A 161 13.04 13.06 21.10
C MET A 161 13.85 13.65 19.93
N GLU A 162 13.35 13.55 18.70
CA GLU A 162 14.01 14.06 17.49
C GLU A 162 13.61 15.52 17.14
N ARG A 163 12.73 16.17 17.93
CA ARG A 163 12.28 17.57 17.78
C ARG A 163 13.03 18.54 18.70
#